data_AF-N1RBX7-F1
#
_entry.id   AF-N1RBX7-F1
#
_cell.length_a   1.000
_cell.length_b   1.000
_cell.length_c   1.000
_cell.angle_alpha   90.00
_cell.angle_beta   90.00
_cell.angle_gamma   90.00
#
_symmetry.space_group_name_H-M   'P 1'
#
loop_
_entity.id
_entity.type
_entity.pdbx_description
1 polymer ?
#
loop_
_entity_poly.entity_id
_entity_poly.type
_entity_poly.pdbx_seq_one_letter_code
_entity_poly.pdbx_strand_id
1 'polypeptide(L)'
;MASGYDRALSVFSPDGHVFQVEYAGEAVKRGTCAVGVKGADVVVLGCEKRSAMKLQDTRITPSKIQLLDHHVALAFAGLNADARILVDKARLEAQSHRLSVEDPVTIDYITKYVAGVQQRYTQAGGVRPFGISTLIVGFDNGSDVPRLYQTEPSGIYSAWCTGFALLRRQDTFVSSPDWKTVPWHRHPKSLLDHLLDLVLLLPAIFSQVDQIVPSEPTLHRRHSAQQLLRDCLSLERHLDAWFQMANRPSFEHPVAYWTEELISPGGLIPFTNSYAFRDANTGLAFLYYWMTQILFHQCIESLHRAIYQPVIDAYPNMWPDLPFDLQIDLNRYQHGRMFAADICRGLDSVLHDTVQPDMLIMPMAVAMDLYRDINSVSQDGLMEIMWIDNFRSRLIEKGQHVAGVLQSQTWSEVATF
;
A
#
# COMPACT_ATOMS: atom_id res chain seq x y z
N MET A 1 -30.36 9.93 -9.67
CA MET A 1 -30.15 8.73 -10.50
C MET A 1 -29.39 7.60 -9.78
N ALA A 2 -28.96 7.76 -8.51
CA ALA A 2 -28.16 6.73 -7.79
C ALA A 2 -28.96 5.56 -7.15
N SER A 3 -30.27 5.69 -6.97
CA SER A 3 -31.07 4.71 -6.20
C SER A 3 -31.18 3.30 -6.83
N GLY A 4 -30.96 3.16 -8.13
CA GLY A 4 -31.07 1.87 -8.83
C GLY A 4 -29.86 0.96 -8.61
N TYR A 5 -28.65 1.55 -8.68
CA TYR A 5 -27.37 0.84 -8.53
C TYR A 5 -27.11 0.41 -7.09
N ASP A 6 -27.63 1.17 -6.12
CA ASP A 6 -27.47 0.90 -4.69
C ASP A 6 -28.12 -0.43 -4.26
N ARG A 7 -29.23 -0.81 -4.91
CA ARG A 7 -29.94 -2.07 -4.65
C ARG A 7 -29.36 -3.27 -5.39
N ALA A 8 -28.55 -3.03 -6.41
CA ALA A 8 -28.02 -4.09 -7.25
C ALA A 8 -26.69 -4.60 -6.67
N LEU A 9 -26.67 -5.86 -6.24
CA LEU A 9 -25.59 -6.38 -5.40
C LEU A 9 -24.22 -6.45 -6.09
N SER A 10 -24.21 -6.66 -7.41
CA SER A 10 -23.01 -6.93 -8.21
C SER A 10 -23.00 -6.11 -9.52
N VAL A 11 -23.43 -4.85 -9.46
CA VAL A 11 -23.50 -3.96 -10.63
C VAL A 11 -22.55 -2.78 -10.43
N PHE A 12 -21.81 -2.45 -11.48
CA PHE A 12 -20.95 -1.27 -11.51
C PHE A 12 -21.77 0.01 -11.59
N SER A 13 -21.35 1.02 -10.81
CA SER A 13 -21.82 2.39 -10.97
C SER A 13 -21.32 2.95 -12.32
N PRO A 14 -21.91 4.06 -12.81
CA PRO A 14 -21.40 4.77 -13.99
C PRO A 14 -19.92 5.14 -13.89
N ASP A 15 -19.42 5.31 -12.67
CA ASP A 15 -18.03 5.66 -12.37
C ASP A 15 -17.13 4.42 -12.16
N GLY A 16 -17.65 3.20 -12.35
CA GLY A 16 -16.89 1.95 -12.24
C GLY A 16 -16.78 1.38 -10.82
N HIS A 17 -17.55 1.87 -9.86
CA HIS A 17 -17.52 1.43 -8.46
C HIS A 17 -18.51 0.30 -8.18
N VAL A 18 -18.22 -0.54 -7.18
CA VAL A 18 -19.17 -1.52 -6.64
C VAL A 18 -19.58 -1.09 -5.23
N PHE A 19 -20.69 -0.35 -5.11
CA PHE A 19 -21.10 0.29 -3.86
C PHE A 19 -21.28 -0.69 -2.68
N GLN A 20 -21.74 -1.92 -2.94
CA GLN A 20 -21.87 -2.93 -1.88
C GLN A 20 -20.54 -3.34 -1.25
N VAL A 21 -19.43 -3.27 -1.99
CA VAL A 21 -18.09 -3.52 -1.45
C VAL A 21 -17.65 -2.36 -0.56
N GLU A 22 -17.97 -1.12 -0.95
CA GLU A 22 -17.68 0.07 -0.15
C GLU A 22 -18.47 0.07 1.16
N TYR A 23 -19.76 -0.30 1.12
CA TYR A 23 -20.56 -0.45 2.34
C TYR A 23 -20.07 -1.58 3.24
N ALA A 24 -19.61 -2.68 2.66
CA ALA A 24 -18.95 -3.74 3.42
C ALA A 24 -17.69 -3.22 4.11
N GLY A 25 -16.90 -2.36 3.44
CA GLY A 25 -15.77 -1.65 4.03
C GLY A 25 -16.17 -0.78 5.23
N GLU A 26 -17.30 -0.06 5.15
CA GLU A 26 -17.83 0.71 6.29
C GLU A 26 -18.25 -0.18 7.46
N ALA A 27 -18.78 -1.37 7.19
CA ALA A 27 -19.07 -2.36 8.24
C ALA A 27 -17.80 -2.86 8.93
N VAL A 28 -16.69 -3.01 8.19
CA VAL A 28 -15.37 -3.35 8.76
C VAL A 28 -14.89 -2.26 9.71
N LYS A 29 -14.95 -0.98 9.30
CA LYS A 29 -14.51 0.17 10.11
C LYS A 29 -15.27 0.28 11.44
N ARG A 30 -16.55 -0.11 11.46
CA ARG A 30 -17.38 -0.14 12.68
C ARG A 30 -17.08 -1.35 13.58
N GLY A 31 -16.35 -2.34 13.10
CA GLY A 31 -15.92 -3.51 13.86
C GLY A 31 -14.87 -3.16 14.92
N THR A 32 -14.74 -4.01 15.96
CA THR A 32 -13.66 -3.84 16.94
C THR A 32 -12.30 -4.12 16.31
N CYS A 33 -11.28 -3.40 16.77
CA CYS A 33 -9.95 -3.39 16.17
C CYS A 33 -9.29 -4.78 16.19
N ALA A 34 -8.58 -5.12 15.12
CA ALA A 34 -7.68 -6.27 15.04
C ALA A 34 -6.36 -5.79 14.42
N VAL A 35 -5.24 -6.22 15.01
CA VAL A 35 -3.89 -5.83 14.63
C VAL A 35 -3.04 -7.07 14.50
N GLY A 36 -2.19 -7.11 13.47
CA GLY A 36 -1.18 -8.14 13.26
C GLY A 36 0.19 -7.48 13.20
N VAL A 37 1.16 -8.04 13.92
CA VAL A 37 2.55 -7.57 13.89
C VAL A 37 3.43 -8.76 13.53
N LYS A 38 4.17 -8.62 12.42
CA LYS A 38 5.20 -9.57 12.00
C LYS A 38 6.57 -9.07 12.51
N GLY A 39 7.23 -9.89 13.32
CA GLY A 39 8.64 -9.76 13.68
C GLY A 39 9.53 -10.62 12.76
N ALA A 40 10.80 -10.78 13.13
CA ALA A 40 11.74 -11.60 12.35
C ALA A 40 11.42 -13.10 12.43
N ASP A 41 11.05 -13.56 13.63
CA ASP A 41 10.85 -14.96 14.03
C ASP A 41 9.45 -15.20 14.62
N VAL A 42 8.68 -14.13 14.84
CA VAL A 42 7.39 -14.19 15.52
C VAL A 42 6.32 -13.44 14.73
N VAL A 43 5.07 -13.90 14.84
CA VAL A 43 3.90 -13.12 14.43
C VAL A 43 2.89 -13.08 15.56
N VAL A 44 2.36 -11.88 15.83
CA VAL A 44 1.43 -11.63 16.93
C VAL A 44 0.13 -11.07 16.37
N LEU A 45 -0.99 -11.67 16.79
CA LEU A 45 -2.32 -11.12 16.55
C LEU A 45 -2.87 -10.55 17.86
N GLY A 46 -3.33 -9.31 17.81
CA GLY A 46 -4.07 -8.64 18.87
C GLY A 46 -5.48 -8.29 18.38
N CYS A 47 -6.50 -8.63 19.16
CA CYS A 47 -7.87 -8.20 18.87
C CYS A 47 -8.47 -7.49 20.09
N GLU A 48 -9.11 -6.36 19.86
CA GLU A 48 -9.88 -5.65 20.86
C GLU A 48 -11.09 -6.49 21.28
N LYS A 49 -11.09 -6.89 22.56
CA LYS A 49 -12.23 -7.49 23.23
C LYS A 49 -12.92 -6.41 24.07
N ARG A 50 -14.07 -5.93 23.61
CA ARG A 50 -14.90 -5.00 24.41
C ARG A 50 -15.26 -5.66 25.73
N SER A 51 -15.22 -4.88 26.81
CA SER A 51 -15.54 -5.37 28.15
C SER A 51 -16.91 -6.04 28.13
N ALA A 52 -16.93 -7.32 28.48
CA ALA A 52 -18.15 -8.08 28.60
C ALA A 52 -19.04 -7.43 29.67
N MET A 53 -20.34 -7.33 29.41
CA MET A 53 -21.28 -6.91 30.46
C MET A 53 -21.20 -7.90 31.63
N LYS A 54 -21.53 -7.47 32.86
CA LYS A 54 -21.40 -8.31 34.07
C LYS A 54 -22.08 -9.69 33.99
N LEU A 55 -23.08 -9.85 33.11
CA LEU A 55 -23.83 -11.08 32.90
C LEU A 55 -23.28 -11.97 31.76
N GLN A 56 -22.33 -11.47 30.96
CA GLN A 56 -21.78 -12.20 29.82
C GLN A 56 -20.61 -13.07 30.28
N ASP A 57 -20.73 -14.38 30.08
CA ASP A 57 -19.65 -15.31 30.36
C ASP A 57 -18.49 -15.11 29.35
N THR A 58 -17.36 -14.65 29.87
CA THR A 58 -16.16 -14.38 29.08
C THR A 58 -15.54 -15.65 28.49
N ARG A 59 -15.88 -16.83 29.01
CA ARG A 59 -15.41 -18.14 28.55
C ARG A 59 -16.14 -18.62 27.30
N ILE A 60 -17.41 -18.21 27.13
CA ILE A 60 -18.27 -18.60 26.00
C ILE A 60 -18.23 -17.55 24.89
N THR A 61 -17.67 -16.37 25.17
CA THR A 61 -17.57 -15.28 24.19
C THR A 61 -16.65 -15.71 23.04
N PRO A 62 -17.15 -15.76 21.79
CA PRO A 62 -16.37 -16.21 20.64
C PRO A 62 -15.12 -15.35 20.47
N SER A 63 -13.97 -16.01 20.35
CA SER A 63 -12.72 -15.35 20.02
C SER A 63 -12.76 -14.80 18.59
N LYS A 64 -12.21 -13.61 18.38
CA LYS A 64 -11.96 -13.07 17.04
C LYS A 64 -10.77 -13.72 16.34
N ILE A 65 -9.88 -14.33 17.12
CA ILE A 65 -8.75 -15.11 16.64
C ILE A 65 -9.22 -16.56 16.53
N GLN A 66 -9.12 -17.11 15.33
CA GLN A 66 -9.57 -18.44 14.95
C GLN A 66 -8.41 -19.20 14.32
N LEU A 67 -8.13 -20.41 14.80
CA LEU A 67 -7.21 -21.31 14.12
C LEU A 67 -7.89 -21.89 12.87
N LEU A 68 -7.24 -21.77 11.72
CA LEU A 68 -7.65 -22.42 10.47
C LEU A 68 -7.03 -23.81 10.36
N ASP A 69 -5.79 -23.93 10.83
CA ASP A 69 -5.02 -25.17 10.92
C ASP A 69 -4.03 -25.03 12.10
N HIS A 70 -3.21 -26.05 12.37
CA HIS A 70 -2.23 -26.02 13.46
C HIS A 70 -1.19 -24.90 13.34
N HIS A 71 -0.84 -24.52 12.12
CA HIS A 71 0.19 -23.53 11.77
C HIS A 71 -0.39 -22.21 11.25
N VAL A 72 -1.72 -22.09 11.15
CA VAL A 72 -2.41 -20.92 10.57
C VAL A 72 -3.47 -20.37 11.51
N ALA A 73 -3.38 -19.08 11.80
CA ALA A 73 -4.39 -18.34 12.54
C ALA A 73 -4.97 -17.19 11.70
N LEU A 74 -6.25 -16.91 11.91
CA LEU A 74 -6.98 -15.82 11.29
C LEU A 74 -7.60 -14.94 12.38
N ALA A 75 -7.37 -13.65 12.32
CA ALA A 75 -8.13 -12.63 13.04
C ALA A 75 -9.02 -11.86 12.05
N PHE A 76 -10.08 -11.22 12.54
CA PHE A 76 -10.96 -10.43 11.68
C PHE A 76 -11.52 -9.17 12.34
N ALA A 77 -11.82 -8.18 11.50
CA ALA A 77 -12.60 -6.99 11.83
C ALA A 77 -13.87 -6.95 10.98
N GLY A 78 -15.00 -6.53 11.58
CA GLY A 78 -16.31 -6.47 10.93
C GLY A 78 -17.35 -7.42 11.54
N LEU A 79 -18.24 -7.97 10.71
CA LEU A 79 -19.39 -8.79 11.11
C LEU A 79 -19.00 -10.21 11.58
N ASN A 80 -19.33 -10.56 12.83
CA ASN A 80 -19.01 -11.88 13.40
C ASN A 80 -19.68 -13.06 12.68
N ALA A 81 -20.90 -12.87 12.14
CA ALA A 81 -21.63 -13.93 11.45
C ALA A 81 -20.93 -14.29 10.12
N ASP A 82 -20.49 -13.28 9.39
CA ASP A 82 -19.75 -13.42 8.14
C ASP A 82 -18.40 -14.12 8.36
N ALA A 83 -17.72 -13.79 9.47
CA ALA A 83 -16.45 -14.41 9.83
C ALA A 83 -16.58 -15.91 10.08
N ARG A 84 -17.65 -16.37 10.73
CA ARG A 84 -17.87 -17.81 10.97
C ARG A 84 -17.95 -18.58 9.66
N ILE A 85 -18.74 -18.08 8.71
CA ILE A 85 -18.89 -18.72 7.40
C ILE A 85 -17.56 -18.74 6.63
N LEU A 86 -16.81 -17.64 6.64
CA LEU A 86 -15.54 -17.56 5.93
C LEU A 86 -14.46 -18.47 6.55
N VAL A 87 -14.38 -18.52 7.88
CA VAL A 87 -13.48 -19.40 8.63
C VAL A 87 -13.79 -20.86 8.38
N ASP A 88 -15.07 -21.26 8.38
CA ASP A 88 -15.45 -22.66 8.15
C ASP A 88 -15.12 -23.10 6.72
N LYS A 89 -15.31 -22.23 5.73
CA LYS A 89 -14.85 -22.47 4.35
C LYS A 89 -13.33 -22.62 4.27
N ALA A 90 -12.58 -21.75 4.94
CA ALA A 90 -11.13 -21.80 4.94
C ALA A 90 -10.59 -23.07 5.64
N ARG A 91 -11.21 -23.49 6.75
CA ARG A 91 -10.88 -24.77 7.43
C ARG A 91 -11.14 -25.97 6.53
N LEU A 92 -12.29 -26.00 5.85
CA LEU A 92 -12.63 -27.06 4.92
C LEU A 92 -11.61 -27.14 3.79
N GLU A 93 -11.23 -26.00 3.22
CA GLU A 93 -10.19 -25.94 2.18
C GLU A 93 -8.85 -26.44 2.69
N ALA A 94 -8.42 -25.99 3.88
CA ALA A 94 -7.16 -26.41 4.46
C ALA A 94 -7.06 -27.93 4.62
N GLN A 95 -8.14 -28.57 5.10
CA GLN A 95 -8.21 -30.03 5.22
C GLN A 95 -8.32 -30.71 3.85
N SER A 96 -9.10 -30.16 2.92
CA SER A 96 -9.22 -30.70 1.56
C SER A 96 -7.88 -30.70 0.82
N HIS A 97 -7.13 -29.60 0.93
CA HIS A 97 -5.79 -29.48 0.37
C HIS A 97 -4.85 -30.52 0.98
N ARG A 98 -4.84 -30.66 2.32
CA ARG A 98 -4.03 -31.66 3.01
C ARG A 98 -4.38 -33.08 2.58
N LEU A 99 -5.66 -33.40 2.36
CA LEU A 99 -6.07 -34.71 1.86
C LEU A 99 -5.67 -34.95 0.40
N SER A 100 -5.59 -33.89 -0.41
CA SER A 100 -5.33 -34.01 -1.85
C SER A 100 -3.85 -34.01 -2.20
N VAL A 101 -3.08 -33.18 -1.49
CA VAL A 101 -1.66 -32.91 -1.76
C VAL A 101 -0.76 -33.57 -0.70
N GLU A 102 -1.35 -34.14 0.35
CA GLU A 102 -0.67 -34.71 1.53
C GLU A 102 0.16 -33.70 2.35
N ASP A 103 0.16 -32.43 1.96
CA ASP A 103 0.82 -31.34 2.66
C ASP A 103 -0.16 -30.30 3.21
N PRO A 104 0.14 -29.70 4.39
CA PRO A 104 -0.63 -28.59 4.93
C PRO A 104 -0.59 -27.37 3.98
N VAL A 105 -1.64 -26.55 4.01
CA VAL A 105 -1.71 -25.34 3.17
C VAL A 105 -0.61 -24.33 3.51
N THR A 106 -0.06 -23.65 2.51
CA THR A 106 0.78 -22.47 2.77
C THR A 106 -0.07 -21.28 3.18
N ILE A 107 0.51 -20.34 3.94
CA ILE A 107 -0.17 -19.11 4.37
C ILE A 107 -0.60 -18.28 3.16
N ASP A 108 0.24 -18.22 2.12
CA ASP A 108 -0.08 -17.53 0.87
C ASP A 108 -1.26 -18.20 0.13
N TYR A 109 -1.26 -19.53 0.02
CA TYR A 109 -2.34 -20.27 -0.64
C TYR A 109 -3.69 -20.05 0.06
N ILE A 110 -3.74 -20.25 1.37
CA ILE A 110 -5.00 -20.11 2.12
C ILE A 110 -5.48 -18.66 2.12
N THR A 111 -4.56 -17.68 2.13
CA THR A 111 -4.89 -16.26 1.96
C THR A 111 -5.53 -15.98 0.60
N LYS A 112 -4.93 -16.48 -0.49
CA LYS A 112 -5.49 -16.37 -1.85
C LYS A 112 -6.86 -17.04 -1.96
N TYR A 113 -7.05 -18.18 -1.32
CA TYR A 113 -8.35 -18.85 -1.28
C TYR A 113 -9.40 -17.98 -0.58
N VAL A 114 -9.10 -17.46 0.62
CA VAL A 114 -10.00 -16.59 1.38
C VAL A 114 -10.37 -15.34 0.58
N ALA A 115 -9.37 -14.69 -0.01
CA ALA A 115 -9.55 -13.53 -0.88
C ALA A 115 -10.42 -13.87 -2.11
N GLY A 116 -10.19 -15.03 -2.74
CA GLY A 116 -10.99 -15.52 -3.86
C GLY A 116 -12.43 -15.89 -3.47
N VAL A 117 -12.68 -16.33 -2.24
CA VAL A 117 -14.05 -16.49 -1.72
C VAL A 117 -14.72 -15.12 -1.58
N GLN A 118 -14.03 -14.12 -1.03
CA GLN A 118 -14.57 -12.76 -0.88
C GLN A 118 -14.88 -12.14 -2.25
N GLN A 119 -13.95 -12.23 -3.20
CA GLN A 119 -14.09 -11.74 -4.58
C GLN A 119 -15.29 -12.37 -5.30
N ARG A 120 -15.51 -13.69 -5.16
CA ARG A 120 -16.66 -14.35 -5.80
C ARG A 120 -17.99 -13.75 -5.36
N TYR A 121 -18.09 -13.31 -4.11
CA TYR A 121 -19.30 -12.68 -3.55
C TYR A 121 -19.48 -11.21 -3.99
N THR A 122 -18.52 -10.61 -4.68
CA THR A 122 -18.68 -9.29 -5.31
C THR A 122 -19.15 -9.39 -6.77
N GLN A 123 -18.95 -10.54 -7.41
CA GLN A 123 -19.29 -10.77 -8.82
C GLN A 123 -20.51 -11.69 -9.00
N ALA A 124 -20.84 -12.52 -8.02
CA ALA A 124 -22.00 -13.40 -8.07
C ALA A 124 -23.30 -12.62 -7.81
N GLY A 125 -24.31 -12.83 -8.66
CA GLY A 125 -25.63 -12.24 -8.49
C GLY A 125 -26.38 -12.83 -7.29
N GLY A 126 -27.16 -12.00 -6.60
CA GLY A 126 -28.07 -12.44 -5.53
C GLY A 126 -27.40 -12.73 -4.17
N VAL A 127 -26.09 -12.48 -4.05
CA VAL A 127 -25.36 -12.58 -2.78
C VAL A 127 -24.73 -11.23 -2.44
N ARG A 128 -24.69 -10.88 -1.14
CA ARG A 128 -23.99 -9.68 -0.68
C ARG A 128 -22.51 -9.99 -0.38
N PRO A 129 -21.60 -9.02 -0.53
CA PRO A 129 -20.21 -9.15 -0.08
C PRO A 129 -20.09 -9.45 1.41
N PHE A 130 -18.95 -10.03 1.79
CA PHE A 130 -18.57 -10.25 3.18
C PHE A 130 -18.23 -8.92 3.85
N GLY A 131 -18.89 -8.60 4.96
CA GLY A 131 -18.63 -7.39 5.75
C GLY A 131 -17.47 -7.53 6.72
N ILE A 132 -16.37 -8.17 6.30
CA ILE A 132 -15.19 -8.43 7.12
C ILE A 132 -13.88 -8.20 6.35
N SER A 133 -12.87 -7.75 7.07
CA SER A 133 -11.46 -7.86 6.67
C SER A 133 -10.77 -8.86 7.59
N THR A 134 -9.83 -9.63 7.06
CA THR A 134 -9.13 -10.66 7.83
C THR A 134 -7.63 -10.39 7.87
N LEU A 135 -6.99 -10.80 8.96
CA LEU A 135 -5.55 -10.89 9.10
C LEU A 135 -5.21 -12.36 9.23
N ILE A 136 -4.46 -12.90 8.26
CA ILE A 136 -4.07 -14.29 8.21
C ILE A 136 -2.59 -14.35 8.52
N VAL A 137 -2.25 -15.13 9.54
CA VAL A 137 -0.89 -15.30 10.02
C VAL A 137 -0.54 -16.75 10.15
N GLY A 138 0.75 -17.02 10.11
CA GLY A 138 1.24 -18.34 10.46
C GLY A 138 2.66 -18.54 9.96
N PHE A 139 3.03 -19.80 10.00
CA PHE A 139 4.33 -20.30 9.59
C PHE A 139 4.05 -21.40 8.57
N ASP A 140 4.66 -21.34 7.39
CA ASP A 140 4.53 -22.45 6.45
C ASP A 140 5.15 -23.72 7.04
N ASN A 141 4.76 -24.89 6.54
CA ASN A 141 5.28 -26.14 7.05
C ASN A 141 6.81 -26.17 7.01
N GLY A 142 7.41 -26.42 8.17
CA GLY A 142 8.84 -26.34 8.40
C GLY A 142 9.40 -24.92 8.55
N SER A 143 8.80 -23.88 7.96
CA SER A 143 9.40 -22.54 7.93
C SER A 143 9.31 -21.84 9.28
N ASP A 144 10.44 -21.32 9.78
CA ASP A 144 10.47 -20.44 10.95
C ASP A 144 10.18 -18.97 10.58
N VAL A 145 9.95 -18.67 9.30
CA VAL A 145 9.66 -17.31 8.85
C VAL A 145 8.16 -17.00 9.02
N PRO A 146 7.80 -16.01 9.85
CA PRO A 146 6.42 -15.61 10.03
C PRO A 146 5.86 -14.93 8.79
N ARG A 147 4.62 -15.26 8.44
CA ARG A 147 3.84 -14.58 7.40
C ARG A 147 2.63 -13.87 8.00
N LEU A 148 2.32 -12.71 7.45
CA LEU A 148 1.16 -11.89 7.80
C LEU A 148 0.59 -11.32 6.52
N TYR A 149 -0.69 -11.60 6.27
CA TYR A 149 -1.45 -11.04 5.17
C TYR A 149 -2.75 -10.44 5.69
N GLN A 150 -3.23 -9.43 5.00
CA GLN A 150 -4.55 -8.86 5.18
C GLN A 150 -5.42 -9.17 3.96
N THR A 151 -6.67 -9.54 4.15
CA THR A 151 -7.69 -9.62 3.10
C THR A 151 -8.84 -8.66 3.35
N GLU A 152 -9.53 -8.28 2.28
CA GLU A 152 -10.62 -7.31 2.32
C GLU A 152 -11.91 -7.81 1.67
N PRO A 153 -13.07 -7.17 1.93
CA PRO A 153 -14.36 -7.49 1.30
C PRO A 153 -14.33 -7.56 -0.24
N SER A 154 -13.45 -6.79 -0.87
CA SER A 154 -13.24 -6.77 -2.32
C SER A 154 -12.56 -8.03 -2.86
N GLY A 155 -11.94 -8.83 -1.97
CA GLY A 155 -11.07 -9.94 -2.33
C GLY A 155 -9.65 -9.52 -2.72
N ILE A 156 -9.25 -8.30 -2.41
CA ILE A 156 -7.83 -7.91 -2.40
C ILE A 156 -7.17 -8.55 -1.17
N TYR A 157 -5.97 -9.10 -1.36
CA TYR A 157 -5.08 -9.48 -0.27
C TYR A 157 -3.74 -8.76 -0.41
N SER A 158 -3.13 -8.38 0.71
CA SER A 158 -1.85 -7.67 0.72
C SER A 158 -1.06 -8.00 1.98
N ALA A 159 0.27 -7.95 1.91
CA ALA A 159 1.15 -8.08 3.07
C ALA A 159 1.51 -6.72 3.72
N TRP A 160 1.00 -5.61 3.17
CA TRP A 160 1.59 -4.29 3.36
C TRP A 160 0.58 -3.17 3.66
N CYS A 161 0.61 -2.65 4.90
CA CYS A 161 -0.35 -1.65 5.38
C CYS A 161 -0.11 -0.24 4.79
N THR A 162 1.14 0.19 4.61
CA THR A 162 1.45 1.57 4.17
C THR A 162 0.98 1.84 2.74
N GLY A 163 1.19 0.87 1.86
CA GLY A 163 0.77 0.98 0.47
C GLY A 163 -0.74 1.04 0.31
N PHE A 164 -1.43 0.26 1.14
CA PHE A 164 -2.88 0.26 1.20
C PHE A 164 -3.45 1.60 1.71
N ALA A 165 -2.84 2.19 2.74
CA ALA A 165 -3.22 3.49 3.27
C ALA A 165 -3.09 4.61 2.22
N LEU A 166 -2.01 4.60 1.44
CA LEU A 166 -1.79 5.54 0.33
C LEU A 166 -2.86 5.38 -0.76
N LEU A 167 -3.12 4.14 -1.21
CA LEU A 167 -4.12 3.86 -2.25
C LEU A 167 -5.52 4.32 -1.83
N ARG A 168 -5.90 4.07 -0.57
CA ARG A 168 -7.19 4.49 -0.05
C ARG A 168 -7.26 5.95 0.35
N ARG A 169 -6.13 6.65 0.40
CA ARG A 169 -6.02 8.03 0.92
C ARG A 169 -6.70 8.12 2.29
N GLN A 170 -6.47 7.12 3.13
CA GLN A 170 -7.04 6.98 4.47
C GLN A 170 -5.95 6.74 5.49
N ASP A 171 -5.98 7.54 6.56
CA ASP A 171 -5.06 7.37 7.68
C ASP A 171 -5.29 6.04 8.38
N THR A 172 -4.22 5.49 8.94
CA THR A 172 -4.23 4.20 9.64
C THR A 172 -3.58 4.35 11.00
N PHE A 173 -3.92 3.48 11.95
CA PHE A 173 -3.37 3.54 13.31
C PHE A 173 -1.83 3.49 13.37
N VAL A 174 -1.19 2.97 12.32
CA VAL A 174 0.28 2.86 12.19
C VAL A 174 0.95 4.24 12.08
N SER A 175 0.20 5.28 11.69
CA SER A 175 0.73 6.65 11.63
C SER A 175 0.97 7.27 13.02
N SER A 176 0.43 6.66 14.09
CA SER A 176 0.54 7.17 15.45
C SER A 176 1.98 7.10 15.98
N PRO A 177 2.37 8.05 16.88
CA PRO A 177 3.74 8.11 17.39
C PRO A 177 4.15 6.84 18.14
N ASP A 178 3.21 6.15 18.79
CA ASP A 178 3.47 4.91 19.52
C ASP A 178 3.95 3.81 18.57
N TRP A 179 3.30 3.64 17.42
CA TRP A 179 3.70 2.65 16.40
C TRP A 179 5.01 3.01 15.70
N LYS A 180 5.34 4.30 15.64
CA LYS A 180 6.61 4.78 15.11
C LYS A 180 7.75 4.67 16.10
N THR A 181 7.53 4.43 17.39
CA THR A 181 8.63 4.48 18.39
C THR A 181 8.76 3.20 19.18
N VAL A 182 7.65 2.66 19.70
CA VAL A 182 7.64 1.52 20.63
C VAL A 182 8.23 0.24 20.04
N PRO A 183 7.93 -0.17 18.79
CA PRO A 183 8.51 -1.38 18.20
C PRO A 183 10.03 -1.31 18.02
N TRP A 184 10.59 -0.09 17.95
CA TRP A 184 11.97 0.18 17.56
C TRP A 184 12.93 0.37 18.74
N HIS A 185 12.45 0.15 19.98
CA HIS A 185 13.31 0.20 21.16
C HIS A 185 14.37 -0.91 21.18
N ARG A 186 14.10 -2.05 20.54
CA ARG A 186 15.00 -3.22 20.51
C ARG A 186 15.71 -3.40 19.18
N HIS A 187 15.13 -2.90 18.09
CA HIS A 187 15.69 -2.99 16.76
C HIS A 187 15.75 -1.60 16.12
N PRO A 188 16.93 -1.18 15.64
CA PRO A 188 17.03 0.09 14.94
C PRO A 188 16.25 0.04 13.64
N LYS A 189 15.57 1.14 13.31
CA LYS A 189 14.86 1.30 12.04
C LYS A 189 15.82 1.21 10.87
N SER A 190 15.39 0.52 9.81
CA SER A 190 16.06 0.56 8.52
C SER A 190 15.83 1.90 7.80
N LEU A 191 16.55 2.13 6.70
CA LEU A 191 16.37 3.32 5.88
C LEU A 191 14.93 3.43 5.34
N LEU A 192 14.37 2.30 4.91
CA LEU A 192 12.99 2.19 4.43
C LEU A 192 12.00 2.49 5.56
N ASP A 193 12.21 1.98 6.78
CA ASP A 193 11.29 2.24 7.90
C ASP A 193 11.18 3.73 8.24
N HIS A 194 12.31 4.44 8.25
CA HIS A 194 12.32 5.89 8.45
C HIS A 194 11.56 6.64 7.35
N LEU A 195 11.64 6.17 6.10
CA LEU A 195 10.85 6.76 5.01
C LEU A 195 9.36 6.51 5.24
N LEU A 196 9.00 5.29 5.60
CA LEU A 196 7.60 4.89 5.74
C LEU A 196 6.88 5.63 6.85
N ASP A 197 7.59 6.03 7.91
CA ASP A 197 7.02 6.92 8.93
C ASP A 197 6.52 8.25 8.34
N LEU A 198 7.26 8.79 7.37
CA LEU A 198 6.91 10.03 6.65
C LEU A 198 5.79 9.76 5.65
N VAL A 199 5.90 8.66 4.89
CA VAL A 199 4.89 8.26 3.91
C VAL A 199 3.53 8.02 4.57
N LEU A 200 3.49 7.47 5.78
CA LEU A 200 2.27 7.24 6.55
C LEU A 200 1.55 8.54 6.97
N LEU A 201 2.16 9.72 6.83
CA LEU A 201 1.50 11.00 7.06
C LEU A 201 0.70 11.48 5.84
N LEU A 202 1.04 11.00 4.63
CA LEU A 202 0.41 11.43 3.38
C LEU A 202 -1.06 11.05 3.25
N PRO A 203 -1.53 9.85 3.66
CA PRO A 203 -2.94 9.50 3.54
C PRO A 203 -3.89 10.50 4.19
N ALA A 204 -3.51 11.06 5.36
CA ALA A 204 -4.29 12.09 6.04
C ALA A 204 -4.33 13.41 5.24
N ILE A 205 -3.19 13.83 4.69
CA ILE A 205 -3.10 15.02 3.82
C ILE A 205 -3.97 14.83 2.57
N PHE A 206 -3.81 13.69 1.90
CA PHE A 206 -4.56 13.30 0.71
C PHE A 206 -6.07 13.28 0.93
N SER A 207 -6.52 12.72 2.05
CA SER A 207 -7.94 12.74 2.44
C SER A 207 -8.50 14.16 2.59
N GLN A 208 -7.71 15.08 3.17
CA GLN A 208 -8.12 16.48 3.32
C GLN A 208 -8.15 17.21 1.98
N VAL A 209 -7.18 16.95 1.09
CA VAL A 209 -7.19 17.51 -0.27
C VAL A 209 -8.45 17.09 -1.03
N ASP A 210 -8.84 15.82 -0.94
CA ASP A 210 -10.04 15.30 -1.62
C ASP A 210 -11.34 15.94 -1.12
N GLN A 211 -11.34 16.45 0.12
CA GLN A 211 -12.47 17.20 0.70
C GLN A 211 -12.43 18.67 0.29
N ILE A 212 -11.24 19.29 0.29
CA ILE A 212 -11.07 20.73 0.06
C ILE A 212 -11.18 21.06 -1.44
N VAL A 213 -10.52 20.32 -2.33
CA VAL A 213 -10.41 20.68 -3.75
C VAL A 213 -11.78 20.72 -4.46
N PRO A 214 -12.71 19.77 -4.25
CA PRO A 214 -14.02 19.82 -4.89
C PRO A 214 -15.00 20.82 -4.27
N SER A 215 -14.72 21.32 -3.06
CA SER A 215 -15.62 22.24 -2.35
C SER A 215 -15.71 23.61 -3.04
N GLU A 216 -16.79 24.34 -2.78
CA GLU A 216 -17.01 25.66 -3.38
C GLU A 216 -15.88 26.64 -3.03
N PRO A 217 -15.46 27.52 -3.97
CA PRO A 217 -14.35 28.45 -3.78
C PRO A 217 -14.71 29.59 -2.82
N THR A 218 -14.77 29.28 -1.52
CA THR A 218 -15.02 30.20 -0.42
C THR A 218 -13.72 30.66 0.24
N LEU A 219 -13.78 31.76 1.01
CA LEU A 219 -12.65 32.19 1.84
C LEU A 219 -12.21 31.10 2.83
N HIS A 220 -13.17 30.36 3.39
CA HIS A 220 -12.89 29.25 4.30
C HIS A 220 -12.11 28.12 3.61
N ARG A 221 -12.56 27.67 2.44
CA ARG A 221 -11.83 26.66 1.64
C ARG A 221 -10.41 27.10 1.36
N ARG A 222 -10.21 28.36 0.96
CA ARG A 222 -8.87 28.92 0.70
C ARG A 222 -7.99 28.89 1.95
N HIS A 223 -8.52 29.27 3.12
CA HIS A 223 -7.77 29.24 4.36
C HIS A 223 -7.37 27.81 4.77
N SER A 224 -8.30 26.86 4.64
CA SER A 224 -8.02 25.44 4.87
C SER A 224 -6.97 24.89 3.91
N ALA A 225 -7.03 25.27 2.62
CA ALA A 225 -6.02 24.89 1.63
C ALA A 225 -4.64 25.50 1.94
N GLN A 226 -4.58 26.75 2.41
CA GLN A 226 -3.35 27.40 2.86
C GLN A 226 -2.74 26.68 4.07
N GLN A 227 -3.56 26.32 5.06
CA GLN A 227 -3.10 25.59 6.23
C GLN A 227 -2.55 24.22 5.83
N LEU A 228 -3.25 23.49 4.96
CA LEU A 228 -2.79 22.19 4.47
C LEU A 228 -1.51 22.31 3.64
N LEU A 229 -1.34 23.39 2.86
CA LEU A 229 -0.08 23.67 2.16
C LEU A 229 1.08 23.89 3.14
N ARG A 230 0.87 24.54 4.29
CA ARG A 230 1.92 24.65 5.32
C ARG A 230 2.33 23.28 5.86
N ASP A 231 1.35 22.40 6.09
CA ASP A 231 1.61 21.04 6.57
C ASP A 231 2.39 20.24 5.53
N CYS A 232 2.04 20.37 4.24
CA CYS A 232 2.82 19.83 3.13
C CYS A 232 4.26 20.35 3.13
N LEU A 233 4.48 21.66 3.18
CA LEU A 233 5.84 22.23 3.20
C LEU A 233 6.65 21.79 4.44
N SER A 234 5.98 21.52 5.56
CA SER A 234 6.62 20.89 6.71
C SER A 234 7.06 19.46 6.40
N LEU A 235 6.20 18.64 5.80
CA LEU A 235 6.53 17.27 5.40
C LEU A 235 7.63 17.23 4.33
N GLU A 236 7.63 18.16 3.37
CA GLU A 236 8.67 18.29 2.34
C GLU A 236 10.06 18.42 2.99
N ARG A 237 10.21 19.26 4.02
CA ARG A 237 11.47 19.41 4.74
C ARG A 237 11.95 18.11 5.40
N HIS A 238 11.01 17.28 5.89
CA HIS A 238 11.36 15.98 6.47
C HIS A 238 11.77 14.97 5.39
N LEU A 239 11.10 14.98 4.23
CA LEU A 239 11.47 14.16 3.07
C LEU A 239 12.86 14.56 2.52
N ASP A 240 13.14 15.86 2.42
CA ASP A 240 14.45 16.39 2.03
C ASP A 240 15.54 15.98 3.03
N ALA A 241 15.26 16.08 4.33
CA ALA A 241 16.19 15.64 5.37
C ALA A 241 16.45 14.14 5.32
N TRP A 242 15.41 13.34 5.07
CA TRP A 242 15.53 11.90 4.86
C TRP A 242 16.39 11.59 3.63
N PHE A 243 16.17 12.27 2.51
CA PHE A 243 16.95 12.08 1.28
C PHE A 243 18.43 12.41 1.46
N GLN A 244 18.73 13.49 2.20
CA GLN A 244 20.11 13.84 2.56
C GLN A 244 20.74 12.79 3.47
N MET A 245 19.99 12.23 4.43
CA MET A 245 20.45 11.15 5.28
C MET A 245 20.72 9.87 4.49
N ALA A 246 19.81 9.51 3.58
CA ALA A 246 19.90 8.33 2.72
C ALA A 246 21.14 8.37 1.82
N ASN A 247 21.50 9.56 1.32
CA ASN A 247 22.65 9.76 0.42
C ASN A 247 23.98 10.03 1.14
N ARG A 248 24.06 9.85 2.47
CA ARG A 248 25.33 10.04 3.16
C ARG A 248 26.36 8.99 2.70
N PRO A 249 27.60 9.40 2.40
CA PRO A 249 28.65 8.48 2.00
C PRO A 249 28.94 7.49 3.12
N SER A 250 29.08 6.22 2.75
CA SER A 250 29.52 5.15 3.62
C SER A 250 30.99 4.80 3.33
N PHE A 251 31.65 4.06 4.23
CA PHE A 251 33.03 3.63 3.99
C PHE A 251 33.19 2.72 2.75
N GLU A 252 32.14 1.99 2.38
CA GLU A 252 32.17 1.03 1.25
C GLU A 252 31.65 1.64 -0.06
N HIS A 253 30.69 2.57 0.02
CA HIS A 253 30.07 3.20 -1.14
C HIS A 253 29.96 4.72 -0.96
N PRO A 254 30.44 5.52 -1.93
CA PRO A 254 30.43 6.98 -1.86
C PRO A 254 29.04 7.59 -2.12
N VAL A 255 28.12 6.83 -2.74
CA VAL A 255 26.75 7.23 -3.07
C VAL A 255 25.79 6.06 -2.78
N ALA A 256 24.51 6.36 -2.52
CA ALA A 256 23.52 5.33 -2.18
C ALA A 256 23.05 4.51 -3.39
N TYR A 257 23.14 5.10 -4.58
CA TYR A 257 22.89 4.44 -5.86
C TYR A 257 23.81 5.04 -6.93
N TRP A 258 24.14 4.26 -7.95
CA TRP A 258 24.97 4.69 -9.09
C TRP A 258 24.38 4.16 -10.39
N THR A 259 24.77 4.76 -11.51
CA THR A 259 24.39 4.27 -12.84
C THR A 259 25.32 3.14 -13.25
N GLU A 260 24.77 2.00 -13.64
CA GLU A 260 25.55 0.98 -14.35
C GLU A 260 25.62 1.34 -15.84
N GLU A 261 26.83 1.49 -16.37
CA GLU A 261 27.05 1.52 -17.82
C GLU A 261 26.90 0.09 -18.34
N LEU A 262 25.81 -0.19 -19.07
CA LEU A 262 25.66 -1.48 -19.75
C LEU A 262 26.67 -1.57 -20.90
N ILE A 263 27.34 -2.73 -20.97
CA ILE A 263 28.33 -3.17 -21.98
C ILE A 263 27.71 -3.34 -23.39
N SER A 264 26.40 -3.14 -23.55
CA SER A 264 25.73 -3.19 -24.86
C SER A 264 25.62 -1.79 -25.47
N PRO A 265 25.96 -1.59 -26.77
CA PRO A 265 25.93 -0.29 -27.46
C PRO A 265 24.51 0.20 -27.80
N GLY A 266 23.55 -0.03 -26.89
CA GLY A 266 22.16 0.37 -26.98
C GLY A 266 21.51 0.16 -25.62
N GLY A 267 21.43 1.21 -24.81
CA GLY A 267 20.64 1.20 -23.57
C GLY A 267 19.20 0.75 -23.87
N LEU A 268 18.53 0.17 -22.87
CA LEU A 268 17.11 -0.16 -22.98
C LEU A 268 16.33 1.14 -23.15
N ILE A 269 16.09 1.54 -24.41
CA ILE A 269 15.16 2.61 -24.76
C ILE A 269 13.86 2.32 -23.99
N PRO A 270 13.33 3.27 -23.19
CA PRO A 270 13.55 4.73 -23.28
C PRO A 270 14.51 5.35 -22.24
N PHE A 271 15.15 4.57 -21.36
CA PHE A 271 15.94 5.14 -20.25
C PHE A 271 17.44 5.08 -20.54
N THR A 272 18.20 6.08 -20.08
CA THR A 272 19.63 6.22 -20.41
C THR A 272 20.50 5.13 -19.80
N ASN A 273 20.44 4.90 -18.48
CA ASN A 273 21.18 3.86 -17.75
C ASN A 273 20.36 3.32 -16.57
N SER A 274 20.48 2.04 -16.23
CA SER A 274 19.89 1.46 -15.02
C SER A 274 20.63 1.93 -13.75
N TYR A 275 19.92 1.98 -12.63
CA TYR A 275 20.50 2.21 -11.32
C TYR A 275 20.84 0.88 -10.64
N ALA A 276 21.98 0.85 -9.99
CA ALA A 276 22.31 -0.13 -8.98
C ALA A 276 22.33 0.54 -7.61
N PHE A 277 22.00 -0.22 -6.57
CA PHE A 277 21.92 0.23 -5.20
C PHE A 277 22.94 -0.48 -4.34
N ARG A 278 23.26 0.11 -3.19
CA ARG A 278 24.10 -0.54 -2.17
C ARG A 278 23.55 -1.91 -1.74
N ASP A 279 22.23 -1.97 -1.58
CA ASP A 279 21.49 -3.15 -1.14
C ASP A 279 20.01 -3.02 -1.52
N ALA A 280 19.29 -4.15 -1.50
CA ALA A 280 17.87 -4.20 -1.88
C ALA A 280 16.98 -3.27 -1.03
N ASN A 281 17.27 -3.11 0.26
CA ASN A 281 16.48 -2.26 1.15
C ASN A 281 16.71 -0.77 0.85
N THR A 282 17.94 -0.38 0.55
CA THR A 282 18.25 0.96 0.03
C THR A 282 17.53 1.21 -1.29
N GLY A 283 17.55 0.25 -2.22
CA GLY A 283 16.82 0.34 -3.48
C GLY A 283 15.31 0.51 -3.30
N LEU A 284 14.69 -0.33 -2.47
CA LEU A 284 13.27 -0.19 -2.11
C LEU A 284 12.97 1.18 -1.50
N ALA A 285 13.84 1.68 -0.62
CA ALA A 285 13.66 2.99 0.00
C ALA A 285 13.65 4.12 -1.04
N PHE A 286 14.58 4.13 -2.01
CA PHE A 286 14.59 5.14 -3.08
C PHE A 286 13.39 5.02 -4.02
N LEU A 287 12.99 3.80 -4.41
CA LEU A 287 11.80 3.60 -5.23
C LEU A 287 10.53 4.15 -4.56
N TYR A 288 10.36 3.88 -3.26
CA TYR A 288 9.24 4.42 -2.49
C TYR A 288 9.34 5.93 -2.29
N TYR A 289 10.55 6.48 -2.17
CA TYR A 289 10.76 7.92 -2.08
C TYR A 289 10.33 8.63 -3.37
N TRP A 290 10.79 8.16 -4.53
CA TRP A 290 10.40 8.73 -5.82
C TRP A 290 8.91 8.59 -6.09
N MET A 291 8.32 7.43 -5.77
CA MET A 291 6.87 7.22 -5.82
C MET A 291 6.15 8.26 -4.96
N THR A 292 6.64 8.49 -3.74
CA THR A 292 6.10 9.46 -2.81
C THR A 292 6.17 10.88 -3.35
N GLN A 293 7.29 11.27 -3.96
CA GLN A 293 7.46 12.59 -4.56
C GLN A 293 6.46 12.83 -5.70
N ILE A 294 6.21 11.84 -6.57
CA ILE A 294 5.20 11.96 -7.64
C ILE A 294 3.82 12.29 -7.06
N LEU A 295 3.35 11.48 -6.10
CA LEU A 295 2.03 11.67 -5.48
C LEU A 295 1.93 12.98 -4.71
N PHE A 296 3.01 13.36 -4.03
CA PHE A 296 3.09 14.56 -3.22
C PHE A 296 3.13 15.84 -4.07
N HIS A 297 3.84 15.84 -5.19
CA HIS A 297 3.88 16.96 -6.12
C HIS A 297 2.50 17.23 -6.75
N GLN A 298 1.79 16.18 -7.18
CA GLN A 298 0.42 16.30 -7.70
C GLN A 298 -0.54 16.92 -6.65
N CYS A 299 -0.36 16.55 -5.38
CA CYS A 299 -1.09 17.11 -4.25
C CYS A 299 -0.82 18.62 -4.08
N ILE A 300 0.45 19.05 -4.09
CA ILE A 300 0.84 20.47 -3.98
C ILE A 300 0.29 21.28 -5.16
N GLU A 301 0.39 20.78 -6.39
CA GLU A 301 -0.17 21.49 -7.55
C GLU A 301 -1.68 21.68 -7.43
N SER A 302 -2.40 20.64 -6.97
CA SER A 302 -3.85 20.69 -6.79
C SER A 302 -4.25 21.70 -5.71
N LEU A 303 -3.52 21.75 -4.60
CA LEU A 303 -3.71 22.74 -3.54
C LEU A 303 -3.40 24.16 -4.02
N HIS A 304 -2.30 24.34 -4.74
CA HIS A 304 -1.94 25.64 -5.31
C HIS A 304 -3.04 26.15 -6.24
N ARG A 305 -3.54 25.31 -7.16
CA ARG A 305 -4.69 25.67 -8.03
C ARG A 305 -5.93 26.05 -7.21
N ALA A 306 -6.23 25.33 -6.13
CA ALA A 306 -7.38 25.62 -5.26
C ALA A 306 -7.25 26.96 -4.52
N ILE A 307 -6.04 27.32 -4.06
CA ILE A 307 -5.76 28.58 -3.35
C ILE A 307 -5.96 29.80 -4.27
N TYR A 308 -5.44 29.71 -5.49
CA TYR A 308 -5.49 30.79 -6.48
C TYR A 308 -6.80 30.88 -7.24
N GLN A 309 -7.73 29.93 -7.05
CA GLN A 309 -9.07 30.04 -7.60
C GLN A 309 -9.79 31.29 -7.04
N PRO A 310 -10.47 32.09 -7.89
CA PRO A 310 -11.20 33.27 -7.43
C PRO A 310 -12.32 32.87 -6.48
N VAL A 311 -12.42 33.60 -5.37
CA VAL A 311 -13.37 33.29 -4.30
C VAL A 311 -14.70 34.01 -4.53
N ILE A 312 -15.81 33.30 -4.32
CA ILE A 312 -17.17 33.79 -4.62
C ILE A 312 -17.81 34.63 -3.51
N ASP A 313 -17.37 34.47 -2.26
CA ASP A 313 -17.95 35.11 -1.07
C ASP A 313 -17.14 36.32 -0.57
N ALA A 314 -16.11 36.74 -1.32
CA ALA A 314 -15.24 37.87 -0.97
C ALA A 314 -15.51 39.09 -1.87
N TYR A 315 -15.83 40.22 -1.25
CA TYR A 315 -15.81 41.55 -1.87
C TYR A 315 -14.92 42.45 -1.01
N PRO A 316 -13.89 43.15 -1.55
CA PRO A 316 -13.50 43.28 -2.96
C PRO A 316 -12.34 42.37 -3.43
N ASN A 317 -11.58 41.72 -2.52
CA ASN A 317 -10.36 40.98 -2.87
C ASN A 317 -10.65 39.53 -3.25
N MET A 318 -10.90 39.28 -4.54
CA MET A 318 -11.12 37.94 -5.10
C MET A 318 -9.87 37.05 -5.11
N TRP A 319 -8.67 37.63 -5.16
CA TRP A 319 -7.39 36.92 -5.28
C TRP A 319 -6.67 36.81 -3.93
N PRO A 320 -5.84 35.78 -3.72
CA PRO A 320 -5.13 35.59 -2.45
C PRO A 320 -3.91 36.50 -2.32
N ASP A 321 -3.78 37.17 -1.17
CA ASP A 321 -2.51 37.78 -0.72
C ASP A 321 -1.79 36.77 0.17
N LEU A 322 -0.90 35.95 -0.42
CA LEU A 322 -0.22 34.89 0.31
C LEU A 322 0.96 35.40 1.15
N PRO A 323 1.06 34.98 2.43
CA PRO A 323 2.27 35.11 3.23
C PRO A 323 3.52 34.55 2.51
N PHE A 324 4.70 35.12 2.79
CA PHE A 324 5.96 34.70 2.13
C PHE A 324 6.29 33.22 2.32
N ASP A 325 5.89 32.60 3.45
CA ASP A 325 6.06 31.17 3.71
C ASP A 325 5.26 30.25 2.79
N LEU A 326 4.24 30.78 2.10
CA LEU A 326 3.36 30.05 1.19
C LEU A 326 3.59 30.37 -0.28
N GLN A 327 4.53 31.27 -0.58
CA GLN A 327 4.90 31.61 -1.95
C GLN A 327 5.88 30.57 -2.49
N ILE A 328 5.33 29.55 -3.17
CA ILE A 328 6.09 28.43 -3.74
C ILE A 328 6.38 28.65 -5.22
N ASP A 329 7.52 28.16 -5.70
CA ASP A 329 7.81 28.07 -7.14
C ASP A 329 7.20 26.79 -7.71
N LEU A 330 6.17 26.93 -8.55
CA LEU A 330 5.45 25.79 -9.12
C LEU A 330 6.36 24.93 -10.03
N ASN A 331 7.43 25.51 -10.60
CA ASN A 331 8.35 24.75 -11.47
C ASN A 331 9.05 23.63 -10.69
N ARG A 332 9.25 23.76 -9.37
CA ARG A 332 9.81 22.71 -8.52
C ARG A 332 8.94 21.45 -8.50
N TYR A 333 7.64 21.57 -8.75
CA TYR A 333 6.70 20.46 -8.62
C TYR A 333 6.43 19.71 -9.92
N GLN A 334 6.88 20.23 -11.07
CA GLN A 334 6.65 19.63 -12.39
C GLN A 334 7.62 18.48 -12.76
N HIS A 335 8.44 18.02 -11.82
CA HIS A 335 9.46 16.98 -12.04
C HIS A 335 8.95 15.54 -12.00
N GLY A 336 7.64 15.30 -12.06
CA GLY A 336 7.05 13.96 -11.95
C GLY A 336 7.65 12.94 -12.94
N ARG A 337 7.89 13.36 -14.19
CA ARG A 337 8.48 12.49 -15.23
C ARG A 337 9.89 12.03 -14.87
N MET A 338 10.69 12.88 -14.21
CA MET A 338 12.04 12.52 -13.77
C MET A 338 11.99 11.43 -12.70
N PHE A 339 11.13 11.61 -11.68
CA PHE A 339 10.96 10.60 -10.63
C PHE A 339 10.42 9.27 -11.18
N ALA A 340 9.50 9.31 -12.14
CA ALA A 340 9.00 8.09 -12.78
C ALA A 340 10.10 7.39 -13.60
N ALA A 341 10.98 8.15 -14.26
CA ALA A 341 12.15 7.59 -14.92
C ALA A 341 13.13 6.99 -13.90
N ASP A 342 13.37 7.65 -12.77
CA ASP A 342 14.23 7.13 -11.70
C ASP A 342 13.70 5.82 -11.12
N ILE A 343 12.38 5.70 -10.92
CA ILE A 343 11.72 4.44 -10.56
C ILE A 343 12.06 3.36 -11.59
N CYS A 344 11.78 3.60 -12.88
CA CYS A 344 12.05 2.61 -13.93
C CYS A 344 13.52 2.19 -14.00
N ARG A 345 14.43 3.14 -13.83
CA ARG A 345 15.88 2.88 -13.83
C ARG A 345 16.31 1.99 -12.66
N GLY A 346 15.65 2.09 -11.50
CA GLY A 346 15.97 1.28 -10.32
C GLY A 346 15.23 -0.06 -10.24
N LEU A 347 14.08 -0.21 -10.91
CA LEU A 347 13.20 -1.37 -10.76
C LEU A 347 13.89 -2.71 -11.05
N ASP A 348 14.71 -2.79 -12.11
CA ASP A 348 15.40 -4.05 -12.45
C ASP A 348 16.45 -4.43 -11.40
N SER A 349 17.29 -3.50 -10.92
CA SER A 349 18.28 -3.83 -9.87
C SER A 349 17.60 -4.33 -8.60
N VAL A 350 16.55 -3.64 -8.14
CA VAL A 350 15.84 -4.07 -6.93
C VAL A 350 15.14 -5.41 -7.15
N LEU A 351 14.59 -5.69 -8.34
CA LEU A 351 13.98 -6.98 -8.67
C LEU A 351 14.99 -8.14 -8.61
N HIS A 352 16.25 -7.89 -8.97
CA HIS A 352 17.30 -8.91 -8.90
C HIS A 352 17.65 -9.23 -7.45
N ASP A 353 17.81 -8.20 -6.62
CA ASP A 353 18.34 -8.32 -5.26
C ASP A 353 17.28 -8.57 -4.18
N THR A 354 16.01 -8.23 -4.44
CA THR A 354 14.93 -8.35 -3.45
C THR A 354 14.37 -9.76 -3.34
N VAL A 355 14.03 -10.14 -2.11
CA VAL A 355 13.21 -11.33 -1.78
C VAL A 355 11.72 -11.00 -1.70
N GLN A 356 11.34 -9.72 -1.79
CA GLN A 356 9.95 -9.23 -1.74
C GLN A 356 9.57 -8.48 -3.02
N PRO A 357 9.39 -9.19 -4.16
CA PRO A 357 9.08 -8.56 -5.44
C PRO A 357 7.71 -7.83 -5.42
N ASP A 358 6.80 -8.22 -4.54
CA ASP A 358 5.49 -7.59 -4.37
C ASP A 358 5.57 -6.10 -3.97
N MET A 359 6.64 -5.68 -3.27
CA MET A 359 6.86 -4.28 -2.90
C MET A 359 7.16 -3.38 -4.11
N LEU A 360 7.50 -3.94 -5.27
CA LEU A 360 7.75 -3.17 -6.50
C LEU A 360 6.47 -2.79 -7.23
N ILE A 361 5.34 -3.42 -6.91
CA ILE A 361 4.06 -3.20 -7.59
C ILE A 361 3.61 -1.74 -7.48
N MET A 362 3.76 -1.13 -6.29
CA MET A 362 3.26 0.22 -6.07
C MET A 362 4.08 1.31 -6.75
N PRO A 363 5.42 1.38 -6.60
CA PRO A 363 6.23 2.33 -7.37
C PRO A 363 6.01 2.17 -8.88
N MET A 364 5.95 0.92 -9.37
CA MET A 364 5.65 0.61 -10.77
C MET A 364 4.28 1.14 -11.21
N ALA A 365 3.23 0.93 -10.42
CA ALA A 365 1.87 1.37 -10.74
C ALA A 365 1.77 2.91 -10.79
N VAL A 366 2.37 3.62 -9.83
CA VAL A 366 2.37 5.09 -9.81
C VAL A 366 3.12 5.66 -11.01
N ALA A 367 4.27 5.07 -11.38
CA ALA A 367 4.99 5.47 -12.58
C ALA A 367 4.16 5.22 -13.86
N MET A 368 3.52 4.05 -13.95
CA MET A 368 2.63 3.71 -15.07
C MET A 368 1.47 4.69 -15.22
N ASP A 369 0.78 5.02 -14.13
CA ASP A 369 -0.36 5.93 -14.16
C ASP A 369 0.08 7.34 -14.58
N LEU A 370 1.22 7.83 -14.09
CA LEU A 370 1.79 9.10 -14.54
C LEU A 370 2.07 9.12 -16.06
N TYR A 371 2.71 8.07 -16.59
CA TYR A 371 2.99 8.02 -18.03
C TYR A 371 1.71 7.88 -18.87
N ARG A 372 0.69 7.17 -18.37
CA ARG A 372 -0.63 7.13 -19.01
C ARG A 372 -1.29 8.49 -19.06
N ASP A 373 -1.19 9.26 -17.98
CA ASP A 373 -1.70 10.63 -17.93
C ASP A 373 -0.96 11.52 -18.94
N ILE A 374 0.38 11.47 -18.97
CA ILE A 374 1.21 12.19 -19.95
C ILE A 374 0.81 11.82 -21.38
N ASN A 375 0.63 10.53 -21.68
CA ASN A 375 0.23 10.06 -22.99
C ASN A 375 -1.18 10.53 -23.38
N SER A 376 -2.11 10.55 -22.41
CA SER A 376 -3.47 11.04 -22.65
C SER A 376 -3.50 12.53 -23.02
N VAL A 377 -2.62 13.34 -22.42
CA VAL A 377 -2.57 14.79 -22.62
C VAL A 377 -1.73 15.18 -23.84
N SER A 378 -0.61 14.50 -24.06
CA SER A 378 0.44 14.93 -25.00
C SER A 378 0.86 13.90 -26.06
N GLN A 379 0.30 12.67 -26.02
CA GLN A 379 0.70 11.54 -26.87
C GLN A 379 2.21 11.18 -26.75
N ASP A 380 2.82 11.55 -25.63
CA ASP A 380 4.21 11.23 -25.25
C ASP A 380 4.22 10.16 -24.14
N GLY A 381 5.35 9.47 -23.92
CA GLY A 381 5.49 8.47 -22.85
C GLY A 381 5.14 7.03 -23.25
N LEU A 382 4.84 6.76 -24.52
CA LEU A 382 4.42 5.44 -25.00
C LEU A 382 5.52 4.38 -24.84
N MET A 383 6.80 4.75 -25.04
CA MET A 383 7.92 3.83 -24.87
C MET A 383 8.11 3.45 -23.40
N GLU A 384 7.90 4.39 -22.49
CA GLU A 384 7.97 4.18 -21.04
C GLU A 384 6.85 3.24 -20.58
N ILE A 385 5.63 3.42 -21.08
CA ILE A 385 4.50 2.50 -20.82
C ILE A 385 4.85 1.08 -21.27
N MET A 386 5.33 0.91 -22.50
CA MET A 386 5.73 -0.40 -23.04
C MET A 386 6.85 -1.04 -22.21
N TRP A 387 7.81 -0.25 -21.75
CA TRP A 387 8.89 -0.73 -20.90
C TRP A 387 8.34 -1.24 -19.56
N ILE A 388 7.42 -0.51 -18.92
CA ILE A 388 6.83 -0.92 -17.64
C ILE A 388 5.96 -2.19 -17.82
N ASP A 389 5.24 -2.33 -18.93
CA ASP A 389 4.49 -3.55 -19.22
C ASP A 389 5.42 -4.78 -19.43
N ASN A 390 6.59 -4.57 -20.04
CA ASN A 390 7.60 -5.62 -20.12
C ASN A 390 8.19 -5.93 -18.73
N PHE A 391 8.48 -4.93 -17.92
CA PHE A 391 8.92 -5.12 -16.53
C PHE A 391 7.90 -5.91 -15.71
N ARG A 392 6.59 -5.65 -15.87
CA ARG A 392 5.52 -6.42 -15.22
C ARG A 392 5.62 -7.91 -15.55
N SER A 393 6.01 -8.27 -16.78
CA SER A 393 6.20 -9.67 -17.16
C SER A 393 7.40 -10.29 -16.43
N ARG A 394 8.53 -9.57 -16.33
CA ARG A 394 9.71 -9.99 -15.54
C ARG A 394 9.40 -10.15 -14.06
N LEU A 395 8.57 -9.25 -13.51
CA LEU A 395 8.12 -9.32 -12.11
C LEU A 395 7.34 -10.60 -11.83
N ILE A 396 6.42 -10.97 -12.74
CA ILE A 396 5.64 -12.22 -12.64
C ILE A 396 6.59 -13.44 -12.74
N GLU A 397 7.53 -13.41 -13.68
CA GLU A 397 8.52 -14.48 -13.86
C GLU A 397 9.40 -14.65 -12.61
N LYS A 398 9.92 -13.57 -12.03
CA LYS A 398 10.68 -13.61 -10.77
C LYS A 398 9.83 -14.20 -9.63
N GLY A 399 8.55 -13.81 -9.54
CA GLY A 399 7.63 -14.40 -8.56
C GLY A 399 7.45 -15.92 -8.74
N GLN A 400 7.35 -16.39 -9.98
CA GLN A 400 7.28 -17.82 -10.30
C GLN A 400 8.61 -18.53 -10.04
N HIS A 401 9.74 -17.91 -10.36
CA HIS A 401 11.07 -18.45 -10.11
C HIS A 401 11.36 -18.59 -8.61
N VAL A 402 11.04 -17.57 -7.80
CA VAL A 402 11.16 -17.64 -6.33
C VAL A 402 10.30 -18.79 -5.80
N ALA A 403 9.07 -18.92 -6.28
CA ALA A 403 8.21 -20.06 -5.91
C ALA A 403 8.81 -21.41 -6.35
N GLY A 404 9.40 -21.50 -7.55
CA GLY A 404 10.01 -22.71 -8.07
C GLY A 404 11.32 -23.11 -7.38
N VAL A 405 12.18 -22.15 -7.02
CA VAL A 405 13.41 -22.39 -6.23
C VAL A 405 13.07 -22.91 -4.84
N LEU A 406 12.06 -22.32 -4.20
CA LEU A 406 11.58 -22.80 -2.90
C LEU A 406 11.01 -24.24 -2.98
N GLN A 407 10.47 -24.63 -4.14
CA GLN A 407 9.96 -25.99 -4.36
C GLN A 407 11.05 -27.01 -4.71
N SER A 408 12.20 -26.58 -5.23
CA SER A 408 13.26 -27.49 -5.71
C SER A 408 14.42 -27.70 -4.73
N GLN A 409 14.52 -26.88 -3.69
CA GLN A 409 15.56 -26.95 -2.67
C GLN A 409 15.20 -27.94 -1.56
N THR A 410 16.22 -28.59 -0.99
CA THR A 410 15.99 -29.44 0.19
C THR A 410 15.81 -28.58 1.44
N TRP A 411 15.05 -29.10 2.38
CA TRP A 411 14.65 -28.43 3.62
C TRP A 411 15.82 -27.76 4.39
N SER A 412 16.99 -28.39 4.40
CA SER A 412 18.20 -27.87 5.06
C SER A 412 18.89 -26.72 4.33
N GLU A 413 18.71 -26.62 3.01
CA GLU A 413 19.38 -25.62 2.16
C GLU A 413 18.57 -24.31 2.08
N VAL A 414 17.23 -24.41 2.21
CA VAL A 414 16.34 -23.24 2.29
C VAL A 414 16.52 -22.49 3.62
N ALA A 415 16.80 -23.19 4.72
CA ALA A 415 16.97 -22.59 6.05
C ALA A 415 18.22 -21.71 6.21
N THR A 416 19.15 -21.75 5.24
CA THR A 416 20.36 -20.90 5.21
C THR A 416 20.22 -19.61 4.41
N PHE A 417 19.11 -19.44 3.67
CA PHE A 417 18.74 -18.19 2.99
C PHE A 417 17.90 -17.31 3.92
#